data_AF-A0A970XX75-F1
#
_entry.id   AF-A0A970XX75-F1
#
_cell.length_a   1.000
_cell.length_b   1.000
_cell.length_c   1.000
_cell.angle_alpha   90.00
_cell.angle_beta   90.00
_cell.angle_gamma   90.00
#
_symmetry.space_group_name_H-M   'P 1'
#
loop_
_entity.id
_entity.type
_entity.pdbx_description
1 polymer ?
#
loop_
_entity_poly.entity_id
_entity_poly.type
_entity_poly.pdbx_seq_one_letter_code
_entity_poly.pdbx_strand_id
1 'polypeptide(L)'
;AGVGAAALAAPLATYTAVLIADTANPVWNAGRKHLPYVFAGSASLAASGVAMITTPTAETKPARMLAVAGVAADVAAMHLMKEDMHPAEREPLETGAPGKMLKAAEILAIAGGVGALFAGRSRIVAVASGLSLAAASALTRFGVLDAGIESTRDPRHVVEPQKARLAARRAAGITHDSITTAE
;
A
#
# COMPACT_ATOMS: atom_id res chain seq x y z
N ALA A 1 -16.28 -11.29 21.96
CA ALA A 1 -16.28 -11.12 20.49
C ALA A 1 -15.27 -10.06 20.03
N GLY A 2 -15.39 -8.79 20.44
CA GLY A 2 -14.54 -7.69 19.93
C GLY A 2 -13.03 -7.84 20.14
N VAL A 3 -12.58 -8.32 21.30
CA VAL A 3 -11.13 -8.52 21.59
C VAL A 3 -10.51 -9.59 20.68
N GLY A 4 -11.22 -10.69 20.45
CA GLY A 4 -10.77 -11.74 19.54
C GLY A 4 -10.70 -11.26 18.09
N ALA A 5 -11.69 -10.48 17.66
CA ALA A 5 -11.68 -9.85 16.33
C ALA A 5 -10.51 -8.86 16.18
N ALA A 6 -10.23 -8.04 17.19
CA ALA A 6 -9.10 -7.11 17.18
C ALA A 6 -7.75 -7.85 17.11
N ALA A 7 -7.60 -8.95 17.85
CA ALA A 7 -6.38 -9.77 17.83
C ALA A 7 -6.12 -10.41 16.46
N LEU A 8 -7.17 -10.85 15.77
CA LEU A 8 -7.06 -11.52 14.47
C LEU A 8 -7.08 -10.56 13.27
N ALA A 9 -7.51 -9.31 13.47
CA ALA A 9 -7.67 -8.33 12.40
C ALA A 9 -6.36 -8.02 11.67
N ALA A 10 -5.26 -7.81 12.40
CA ALA A 10 -3.99 -7.42 11.79
C ALA A 10 -3.36 -8.55 10.92
N PRO A 11 -3.25 -9.81 11.39
CA PRO A 11 -2.82 -10.91 10.53
C PRO A 11 -3.73 -11.09 9.31
N LEU A 12 -5.05 -11.03 9.50
CA LEU A 12 -6.01 -11.20 8.42
C LEU A 12 -5.97 -10.05 7.39
N ALA A 13 -5.67 -8.83 7.82
CA ALA A 13 -5.55 -7.69 6.93
C ALA A 13 -4.29 -7.76 6.04
N THR A 14 -3.23 -8.42 6.52
CA THR A 14 -1.88 -8.33 5.93
C THR A 14 -1.40 -9.60 5.25
N TYR A 15 -2.02 -10.76 5.49
CA TYR A 15 -1.54 -12.03 4.92
C TYR A 15 -1.42 -12.00 3.39
N THR A 16 -2.32 -11.31 2.69
CA THR A 16 -2.28 -11.19 1.22
C THR A 16 -1.05 -10.42 0.75
N ALA A 17 -0.68 -9.35 1.45
CA ALA A 17 0.57 -8.64 1.18
C ALA A 17 1.79 -9.54 1.37
N VAL A 18 1.82 -10.32 2.46
CA VAL A 18 2.93 -11.24 2.74
C VAL A 18 3.05 -12.30 1.64
N LEU A 19 1.94 -12.93 1.25
CA LEU A 19 1.93 -13.96 0.20
C LEU A 19 2.42 -13.41 -1.15
N ILE A 20 1.98 -12.22 -1.52
CA ILE A 20 2.35 -11.59 -2.80
C ILE A 20 3.80 -11.09 -2.76
N ALA A 21 4.26 -10.56 -1.63
CA ALA A 21 5.62 -10.07 -1.46
C ALA A 21 6.69 -11.18 -1.43
N ASP A 22 6.31 -12.41 -1.11
CA ASP A 22 7.25 -13.54 -1.09
C ASP A 22 7.38 -14.26 -2.45
N THR A 23 7.00 -13.56 -3.53
CA THR A 23 7.16 -14.05 -4.91
C THR A 23 8.45 -13.51 -5.55
N ALA A 24 8.78 -14.03 -6.73
CA ALA A 24 9.87 -13.51 -7.57
C ALA A 24 9.48 -12.25 -8.39
N ASN A 25 8.27 -11.72 -8.20
CA ASN A 25 7.84 -10.53 -8.90
C ASN A 25 8.65 -9.30 -8.43
N PRO A 26 9.23 -8.49 -9.34
CA PRO A 26 10.15 -7.41 -8.98
C PRO A 26 9.55 -6.41 -7.98
N VAL A 27 8.38 -5.85 -8.30
CA VAL A 27 7.72 -4.83 -7.48
C VAL A 27 7.28 -5.41 -6.14
N TRP A 28 6.63 -6.57 -6.15
CA TRP A 28 6.09 -7.15 -4.93
C TRP A 28 7.19 -7.59 -3.96
N ASN A 29 8.25 -8.19 -4.47
CA ASN A 29 9.39 -8.62 -3.66
C ASN A 29 10.15 -7.43 -3.08
N ALA A 30 10.40 -6.40 -3.90
CA ALA A 30 11.05 -5.18 -3.44
C ALA A 30 10.23 -4.47 -2.35
N GLY A 31 8.90 -4.53 -2.43
CA GLY A 31 7.99 -4.00 -1.41
C GLY A 31 7.89 -4.83 -0.12
N ARG A 32 8.57 -5.97 0.03
CA ARG A 32 8.28 -6.96 1.10
C ARG A 32 8.29 -6.42 2.53
N LYS A 33 9.13 -5.42 2.81
CA LYS A 33 9.22 -4.81 4.15
C LYS A 33 8.03 -3.92 4.47
N HIS A 34 7.45 -3.27 3.46
CA HIS A 34 6.48 -2.19 3.65
C HIS A 34 5.06 -2.56 3.20
N LEU A 35 4.92 -3.50 2.26
CA LEU A 35 3.65 -3.91 1.67
C LEU A 35 2.60 -4.39 2.71
N PRO A 36 2.97 -5.13 3.78
CA PRO A 36 2.02 -5.44 4.85
C PRO A 36 1.41 -4.20 5.51
N TYR A 37 2.19 -3.13 5.71
CA TYR A 37 1.68 -1.89 6.30
C TYR A 37 0.73 -1.14 5.37
N VAL A 38 1.03 -1.13 4.06
CA VAL A 38 0.12 -0.60 3.04
C VAL A 38 -1.23 -1.33 3.10
N PHE A 39 -1.21 -2.66 3.18
CA PHE A 39 -2.45 -3.44 3.23
C PHE A 39 -3.21 -3.28 4.54
N ALA A 40 -2.51 -3.12 5.67
CA ALA A 40 -3.14 -2.79 6.95
C ALA A 40 -3.80 -1.41 6.94
N GLY A 41 -3.13 -0.40 6.37
CA GLY A 41 -3.66 0.95 6.17
C GLY A 41 -4.92 0.91 5.30
N SER A 42 -4.80 0.35 4.09
CA SER A 42 -5.91 0.15 3.16
C SER A 42 -7.08 -0.64 3.76
N ALA A 43 -6.83 -1.70 4.52
CA ALA A 43 -7.90 -2.44 5.21
C ALA A 43 -8.61 -1.57 6.26
N SER A 44 -7.86 -0.72 6.97
CA SER A 44 -8.43 0.26 7.92
C SER A 44 -9.28 1.30 7.20
N LEU A 45 -8.89 1.76 6.00
CA LEU A 45 -9.69 2.66 5.16
C LEU A 45 -11.02 2.02 4.77
N ALA A 46 -10.99 0.77 4.28
CA ALA A 46 -12.20 0.07 3.89
C ALA A 46 -13.14 -0.17 5.09
N ALA A 47 -12.61 -0.66 6.21
CA ALA A 47 -13.39 -0.97 7.40
C ALA A 47 -14.03 0.30 8.00
N SER A 48 -13.24 1.36 8.17
CA SER A 48 -13.75 2.65 8.67
C SER A 48 -14.72 3.30 7.70
N GLY A 49 -14.46 3.22 6.39
CA GLY A 49 -15.33 3.77 5.36
C GLY A 49 -16.70 3.09 5.33
N VAL A 50 -16.73 1.76 5.36
CA VAL A 50 -17.98 0.98 5.43
C VAL A 50 -18.72 1.28 6.73
N ALA A 51 -18.03 1.34 7.88
CA ALA A 51 -18.66 1.69 9.15
C ALA A 51 -19.28 3.10 9.13
N MET A 52 -18.65 4.08 8.49
CA MET A 52 -19.25 5.42 8.33
C MET A 52 -20.50 5.41 7.43
N ILE A 53 -20.56 4.50 6.45
CA ILE A 53 -21.73 4.32 5.59
C ILE A 53 -22.87 3.62 6.33
N THR A 54 -22.59 2.63 7.17
CA THR A 54 -23.64 1.77 7.75
C THR A 54 -24.10 2.19 9.14
N THR A 55 -23.29 2.94 9.88
CA THR A 55 -23.59 3.34 11.27
C THR A 55 -24.13 4.77 11.37
N PRO A 56 -25.07 5.07 12.29
CA PRO A 56 -25.53 6.42 12.58
C PRO A 56 -24.38 7.37 12.94
N THR A 57 -24.41 8.62 12.47
CA THR A 57 -23.30 9.59 12.61
C THR A 57 -22.95 9.94 14.06
N ALA A 58 -23.87 9.74 15.01
CA ALA A 58 -23.63 9.92 16.43
C ALA A 58 -22.64 8.89 17.00
N GLU A 59 -22.58 7.68 16.42
CA GLU A 59 -21.78 6.55 16.92
C GLU A 59 -20.50 6.32 16.10
N THR A 60 -20.30 7.00 14.97
CA THR A 60 -19.16 6.80 14.07
C THR A 60 -17.83 7.37 14.58
N LYS A 61 -17.75 7.90 15.81
CA LYS A 61 -16.51 8.51 16.34
C LYS A 61 -15.29 7.56 16.26
N PRO A 62 -15.38 6.27 16.67
CA PRO A 62 -14.25 5.35 16.54
C PRO A 62 -13.86 5.08 15.08
N ALA A 63 -14.85 4.92 14.20
CA ALA A 63 -14.62 4.72 12.77
C ALA A 63 -13.91 5.92 12.14
N ARG A 64 -14.27 7.15 12.51
CA ARG A 64 -13.62 8.37 12.01
C ARG A 64 -12.17 8.50 12.49
N MET A 65 -11.89 8.15 13.74
CA MET A 65 -10.51 8.12 14.25
C MET A 65 -9.66 7.07 13.52
N LEU A 66 -10.22 5.87 13.32
CA LEU A 66 -9.57 4.81 12.57
C LEU A 66 -9.34 5.21 11.10
N ALA A 67 -10.28 5.92 10.47
CA ALA A 67 -10.13 6.43 9.12
C ALA A 67 -8.92 7.36 9.02
N VAL A 68 -8.81 8.35 9.91
CA VAL A 68 -7.70 9.32 9.89
C VAL A 68 -6.36 8.62 10.13
N ALA A 69 -6.29 7.73 11.12
CA ALA A 69 -5.08 6.94 11.38
C ALA A 69 -4.73 6.02 10.19
N GLY A 70 -5.73 5.39 9.59
CA GLY A 70 -5.59 4.54 8.41
C GLY A 70 -5.09 5.30 7.20
N VAL A 71 -5.54 6.53 6.96
CA VAL A 71 -5.08 7.39 5.85
C VAL A 71 -3.62 7.76 6.06
N ALA A 72 -3.24 8.18 7.28
CA ALA A 72 -1.86 8.47 7.60
C ALA A 72 -0.96 7.24 7.39
N ALA A 73 -1.40 6.07 7.86
CA ALA A 73 -0.65 4.82 7.70
C ALA A 73 -0.54 4.39 6.22
N ASP A 74 -1.62 4.47 5.44
CA ASP A 74 -1.65 4.09 4.02
C ASP A 74 -0.69 4.97 3.19
N VAL A 75 -0.79 6.29 3.34
CA VAL A 75 0.06 7.26 2.61
C VAL A 75 1.53 7.13 3.04
N ALA A 76 1.80 7.08 4.35
CA ALA A 76 3.17 6.97 4.84
C ALA A 76 3.81 5.63 4.45
N ALA A 77 3.09 4.51 4.58
CA ALA A 77 3.61 3.20 4.20
C ALA A 77 3.87 3.10 2.69
N MET A 78 2.97 3.64 1.86
CA MET A 78 3.16 3.67 0.40
C MET A 78 4.36 4.53 0.01
N HIS A 79 4.53 5.70 0.65
CA HIS A 79 5.66 6.58 0.40
C HIS A 79 6.99 5.93 0.79
N LEU A 80 7.10 5.42 2.03
CA LEU A 80 8.30 4.72 2.51
C LEU A 80 8.64 3.49 1.67
N MET A 81 7.62 2.77 1.20
CA MET A 81 7.82 1.64 0.29
C MET A 81 8.51 2.08 -1.01
N LYS A 82 8.03 3.15 -1.65
CA LYS A 82 8.63 3.66 -2.89
C LYS A 82 10.02 4.24 -2.69
N GLU A 83 10.31 4.80 -1.51
CA GLU A 83 11.63 5.33 -1.16
C GLU A 83 12.68 4.22 -0.92
N ASP A 84 12.31 3.10 -0.28
CA ASP A 84 13.24 1.97 -0.03
C ASP A 84 13.53 1.15 -1.32
N MET A 85 12.71 1.30 -2.35
CA MET A 85 12.81 0.54 -3.61
C MET A 85 13.85 1.12 -4.57
N HIS A 86 14.49 0.25 -5.36
CA HIS A 86 15.33 0.70 -6.47
C HIS A 86 14.49 1.46 -7.52
N PRO A 87 15.02 2.48 -8.23
CA PRO A 87 14.26 3.25 -9.23
C PRO A 87 13.56 2.39 -10.28
N ALA A 88 14.24 1.34 -10.77
CA ALA A 88 13.63 0.38 -11.69
C ALA A 88 12.47 -0.40 -11.04
N GLU A 89 12.53 -0.75 -9.76
CA GLU A 89 11.46 -1.49 -9.09
C GLU A 89 10.26 -0.60 -8.75
N ARG A 90 10.47 0.69 -8.45
CA ARG A 90 9.38 1.62 -8.07
C ARG A 90 8.62 2.20 -9.27
N GLU A 91 9.25 2.31 -10.43
CA GLU A 91 8.69 2.97 -11.61
C GLU A 91 7.29 2.44 -12.02
N PRO A 92 7.00 1.12 -12.00
CA PRO A 92 5.66 0.62 -12.30
C PRO A 92 4.58 1.11 -11.31
N LEU A 93 4.94 1.53 -10.09
CA LEU A 93 4.02 2.11 -9.09
C LEU A 93 3.78 3.61 -9.29
N GLU A 94 4.53 4.26 -10.17
CA GLU A 94 4.47 5.71 -10.39
C GLU A 94 4.00 6.08 -11.79
N THR A 95 4.18 5.17 -12.74
CA THR A 95 3.91 5.41 -14.16
C THR A 95 2.77 4.54 -14.69
N GLY A 96 2.37 4.78 -15.94
CA GLY A 96 1.36 3.98 -16.62
C GLY A 96 -0.03 4.05 -15.99
N ALA A 97 -0.82 3.00 -16.23
CA ALA A 97 -2.13 2.84 -15.59
C ALA A 97 -2.05 2.60 -14.07
N PRO A 98 -1.14 1.75 -13.56
CA PRO A 98 -1.07 1.48 -12.11
C PRO A 98 -0.71 2.74 -11.30
N GLY A 99 0.24 3.55 -11.77
CA GLY A 99 0.60 4.81 -11.12
C GLY A 99 -0.56 5.81 -11.05
N LYS A 100 -1.39 5.89 -12.11
CA LYS A 100 -2.61 6.71 -12.10
C LYS A 100 -3.63 6.20 -11.07
N MET A 101 -3.80 4.89 -10.96
CA MET A 101 -4.70 4.27 -9.98
C MET A 101 -4.24 4.56 -8.55
N LEU A 102 -2.94 4.40 -8.27
CA LEU A 102 -2.37 4.67 -6.94
C LEU A 102 -2.45 6.16 -6.58
N LYS A 103 -2.22 7.06 -7.55
CA LYS A 103 -2.39 8.50 -7.33
C LYS A 103 -3.86 8.87 -7.05
N ALA A 104 -4.79 8.27 -7.78
CA ALA A 104 -6.22 8.45 -7.51
C ALA A 104 -6.61 7.89 -6.13
N ALA A 105 -6.07 6.73 -5.75
CA ALA A 105 -6.25 6.15 -4.42
C ALA A 105 -5.79 7.09 -3.31
N GLU A 106 -4.59 7.65 -3.45
CA GLU A 106 -4.01 8.60 -2.49
C GLU A 106 -4.89 9.86 -2.34
N ILE A 107 -5.33 10.44 -3.46
CA ILE A 107 -6.22 11.62 -3.44
C ILE A 107 -7.54 11.28 -2.75
N LEU A 108 -8.15 10.13 -3.07
CA LEU A 108 -9.40 9.69 -2.45
C LEU A 108 -9.24 9.35 -0.97
N ALA A 109 -8.10 8.79 -0.56
CA ALA A 109 -7.78 8.52 0.83
C ALA A 109 -7.68 9.82 1.61
N ILE A 110 -6.90 10.79 1.12
CA ILE A 110 -6.73 12.10 1.76
C ILE A 110 -8.07 12.85 1.82
N ALA A 111 -8.80 12.95 0.71
CA ALA A 111 -10.09 13.63 0.67
C ALA A 111 -11.12 12.96 1.59
N GLY A 112 -11.17 11.62 1.58
CA GLY A 112 -12.03 10.83 2.46
C GLY A 112 -11.67 11.01 3.94
N GLY A 113 -10.39 11.03 4.27
CA GLY A 113 -9.87 11.25 5.63
C GLY A 113 -10.18 12.66 6.16
N VAL A 114 -9.98 13.70 5.33
CA VAL A 114 -10.36 15.07 5.67
C VAL A 114 -11.87 15.17 5.87
N GLY A 115 -12.67 14.60 4.97
CA GLY A 115 -14.12 14.57 5.11
C GLY A 115 -14.59 13.81 6.36
N ALA A 116 -13.88 12.74 6.76
CA ALA A 116 -14.17 11.99 7.97
C ALA A 116 -14.09 12.86 9.24
N LEU A 117 -13.26 13.89 9.28
CA LEU A 117 -13.22 14.84 10.41
C LEU A 117 -14.57 15.55 10.62
N PHE A 118 -15.30 15.82 9.53
CA PHE A 118 -16.58 16.54 9.53
C PHE A 118 -17.80 15.60 9.43
N ALA A 119 -17.59 14.31 9.19
CA ALA A 119 -18.64 13.30 9.00
C ALA A 119 -19.61 13.12 10.18
N GLY A 120 -19.28 13.58 11.39
CA GLY A 120 -20.18 13.51 12.55
C GLY A 120 -21.39 14.45 12.45
N ARG A 121 -21.32 15.49 11.61
CA ARG A 121 -22.35 16.53 11.49
C ARG A 121 -23.33 16.30 10.35
N SER A 122 -22.96 15.50 9.35
CA SER A 122 -23.77 15.28 8.16
C SER A 122 -23.66 13.85 7.67
N ARG A 123 -24.82 13.21 7.47
CA ARG A 123 -24.92 11.86 6.92
C ARG A 123 -24.37 11.78 5.50
N ILE A 124 -24.57 12.83 4.70
CA ILE A 124 -24.07 12.91 3.33
C ILE A 124 -22.53 12.91 3.34
N VAL A 125 -21.92 13.71 4.22
CA VAL A 125 -20.45 13.76 4.36
C VAL A 125 -19.92 12.40 4.83
N ALA A 126 -20.56 11.76 5.81
CA ALA A 126 -20.15 10.44 6.28
C ALA A 126 -20.18 9.37 5.18
N VAL A 127 -21.24 9.34 4.37
CA VAL A 127 -21.36 8.39 3.26
C VAL A 127 -20.35 8.71 2.15
N ALA A 128 -20.22 9.98 1.76
CA ALA A 128 -19.26 10.39 0.73
C ALA A 128 -17.81 10.08 1.14
N SER A 129 -17.43 10.41 2.36
CA SER A 129 -16.11 10.05 2.92
C SER A 129 -15.92 8.55 2.98
N GLY A 130 -16.94 7.80 3.43
CA GLY A 130 -16.84 6.34 3.51
C GLY A 130 -16.67 5.68 2.15
N LEU A 131 -17.39 6.14 1.13
CA LEU A 131 -17.26 5.66 -0.25
C LEU A 131 -15.87 6.01 -0.81
N SER A 132 -15.39 7.23 -0.56
CA SER A 132 -14.04 7.67 -0.97
C SER A 132 -12.96 6.77 -0.39
N LEU A 133 -13.03 6.46 0.92
CA LEU A 133 -12.05 5.59 1.58
C LEU A 133 -12.12 4.14 1.12
N ALA A 134 -13.32 3.60 0.89
CA ALA A 134 -13.49 2.25 0.36
C ALA A 134 -12.96 2.14 -1.09
N ALA A 135 -13.23 3.15 -1.92
CA ALA A 135 -12.70 3.24 -3.28
C ALA A 135 -11.18 3.37 -3.29
N ALA A 136 -10.61 4.20 -2.40
CA ALA A 136 -9.16 4.31 -2.22
C ALA A 136 -8.54 2.94 -1.87
N SER A 137 -9.11 2.22 -0.91
CA SER A 137 -8.63 0.88 -0.55
C SER A 137 -8.62 -0.09 -1.74
N ALA A 138 -9.68 -0.09 -2.55
CA ALA A 138 -9.78 -0.94 -3.73
C ALA A 138 -8.72 -0.55 -4.78
N LEU A 139 -8.59 0.74 -5.08
CA LEU A 139 -7.60 1.25 -6.04
C LEU A 139 -6.16 0.98 -5.59
N THR A 140 -5.85 1.07 -4.30
CA THR A 140 -4.53 0.69 -3.78
C THR A 140 -4.23 -0.78 -4.06
N ARG A 141 -5.19 -1.69 -3.81
CA ARG A 141 -5.00 -3.12 -4.05
C ARG A 141 -4.82 -3.46 -5.52
N PHE A 142 -5.68 -2.93 -6.39
CA PHE A 142 -5.54 -3.15 -7.84
C PHE A 142 -4.30 -2.46 -8.42
N GLY A 143 -3.97 -1.26 -7.94
CA GLY A 143 -2.77 -0.55 -8.36
C GLY A 143 -1.48 -1.29 -8.03
N VAL A 144 -1.39 -1.92 -6.85
CA VAL A 144 -0.23 -2.76 -6.50
C VAL A 144 -0.21 -4.06 -7.32
N LEU A 145 -1.38 -4.69 -7.53
CA LEU A 145 -1.48 -5.88 -8.37
C LEU A 145 -1.00 -5.59 -9.80
N ASP A 146 -1.56 -4.56 -10.43
CA ASP A 146 -1.26 -4.22 -11.82
C ASP A 146 0.17 -3.71 -11.99
N ALA A 147 0.71 -2.97 -11.00
CA ALA A 147 2.12 -2.57 -11.00
C ALA A 147 3.06 -3.77 -10.97
N GLY A 148 2.71 -4.80 -10.18
CA GLY A 148 3.45 -6.05 -10.18
C GLY A 148 3.42 -6.73 -11.54
N ILE A 149 2.25 -6.84 -12.17
CA ILE A 149 2.12 -7.43 -13.51
C ILE A 149 2.94 -6.64 -14.53
N GLU A 150 2.84 -5.31 -14.52
CA GLU A 150 3.57 -4.44 -15.44
C GLU A 150 5.09 -4.62 -15.30
N SER A 151 5.58 -4.73 -14.06
CA SER A 151 7.01 -4.91 -13.79
C SER A 151 7.62 -6.18 -14.38
N THR A 152 6.80 -7.18 -14.72
CA THR A 152 7.30 -8.44 -15.31
C THR A 152 7.49 -8.35 -16.83
N ARG A 153 6.98 -7.29 -17.47
CA ARG A 153 7.03 -7.14 -18.94
C ARG A 153 8.39 -6.68 -19.43
N ASP A 154 9.15 -6.00 -18.59
CA ASP A 154 10.48 -5.50 -18.93
C ASP A 154 11.54 -6.11 -18.00
N PRO A 155 12.49 -6.91 -18.54
CA PRO A 155 13.55 -7.53 -17.75
C PRO A 155 14.40 -6.56 -16.93
N ARG A 156 14.46 -5.27 -17.30
CA ARG A 156 15.26 -4.28 -16.56
C ARG A 156 14.83 -4.14 -15.11
N HIS A 157 13.55 -4.35 -14.81
CA HIS A 157 13.01 -4.32 -13.45
C HIS A 157 13.58 -5.43 -12.56
N VAL A 158 14.14 -6.51 -13.14
CA VAL A 158 14.88 -7.55 -12.43
C VAL A 158 16.39 -7.30 -12.47
N VAL A 159 16.93 -7.00 -13.66
CA VAL A 159 18.38 -7.00 -13.91
C VAL A 159 19.08 -5.79 -13.30
N GLU A 160 18.53 -4.58 -13.45
CA GLU A 160 19.18 -3.37 -12.96
C GLU A 160 19.33 -3.35 -11.43
N PRO A 161 18.28 -3.67 -10.63
CA PRO A 161 18.42 -3.75 -9.19
C PRO A 161 19.44 -4.80 -8.75
N GLN A 162 19.49 -5.96 -9.42
CA GLN A 162 20.49 -7.00 -9.12
C GLN A 162 21.91 -6.53 -9.40
N LYS A 163 22.15 -5.86 -10.54
CA LYS A 163 23.45 -5.26 -10.86
C LYS A 163 23.85 -4.18 -9.87
N ALA A 164 22.92 -3.30 -9.48
CA ALA A 164 23.17 -2.25 -8.51
C ALA A 164 23.54 -2.82 -7.13
N ARG A 165 22.81 -3.85 -6.66
CA ARG A 165 23.12 -4.56 -5.40
C ARG A 165 24.49 -5.25 -5.47
N LEU A 166 24.84 -5.87 -6.59
CA LEU A 166 26.16 -6.47 -6.79
C LEU A 166 27.28 -5.42 -6.78
N ALA A 167 27.09 -4.30 -7.48
CA ALA A 167 28.06 -3.20 -7.50
C ALA A 167 28.28 -2.61 -6.09
N ALA A 168 27.21 -2.42 -5.32
CA ALA A 168 27.30 -1.95 -3.94
C ALA A 168 28.08 -2.92 -3.03
N ARG A 169 27.85 -4.24 -3.17
CA ARG A 169 28.62 -5.26 -2.44
C ARG A 169 30.10 -5.27 -2.83
N ARG A 170 30.41 -5.15 -4.12
CA ARG A 170 31.79 -5.05 -4.62
C ARG A 170 32.50 -3.80 -4.07
N ALA A 171 31.81 -2.66 -4.05
CA ALA A 171 32.33 -1.42 -3.46
C ALA A 171 32.59 -1.55 -1.94
N ALA A 172 31.82 -2.40 -1.25
CA ALA A 172 32.04 -2.75 0.16
C ALA A 172 33.12 -3.84 0.37
N GLY A 173 33.82 -4.27 -0.68
CA GLY A 173 34.89 -5.28 -0.62
C GLY A 173 34.42 -6.74 -0.65
N ILE A 174 33.12 -6.98 -0.86
CA ILE A 174 32.57 -8.34 -0.99
C ILE A 174 32.62 -8.75 -2.48
N THR A 175 33.61 -9.58 -2.82
CA THR A 175 33.87 -10.01 -4.21
C THR A 175 33.79 -11.53 -4.43
N HIS A 176 33.70 -12.31 -3.36
CA HIS A 176 33.70 -13.78 -3.39
C HIS A 176 32.30 -14.42 -3.52
N ASP A 177 31.24 -13.61 -3.51
CA ASP A 177 29.84 -14.07 -3.48
C ASP A 177 29.12 -14.03 -4.85
N SER A 178 29.87 -13.73 -5.92
CA SER A 178 29.35 -13.73 -7.30
C SER A 178 30.05 -14.79 -8.15
N ILE A 179 29.26 -15.68 -8.76
CA ILE A 179 29.73 -16.70 -9.71
C ILE A 179 30.05 -16.08 -11.09
N THR A 180 29.57 -14.85 -11.35
CA THR A 180 29.79 -14.14 -12.60
C THR A 180 31.16 -13.45 -12.62
N THR A 181 32.05 -13.97 -13.48
CA THR A 181 33.39 -13.45 -13.78
C THR A 181 33.42 -12.25 -14.74
N ALA A 182 32.26 -11.69 -15.11
CA ALA A 182 32.22 -10.56 -16.03
C ALA A 182 32.43 -9.22 -15.29
N GLU A 183 33.54 -8.56 -15.64
CA GLU A 183 33.73 -7.10 -15.55
C GLU A 183 32.81 -6.37 -16.53
#